data_AF-A0AA38KD46-F1
#
_entry.id   AF-A0AA38KD46-F1
#
_cell.length_a   1.000
_cell.length_b   1.000
_cell.length_c   1.000
_cell.angle_alpha   90.00
_cell.angle_beta   90.00
_cell.angle_gamma   90.00
#
_symmetry.space_group_name_H-M   'P 1'
#
loop_
_entity.id
_entity.type
_entity.pdbx_description
1 polymer ?
#
loop_
_entity_poly.entity_id
_entity_poly.type
_entity_poly.pdbx_seq_one_letter_code
_entity_poly.pdbx_strand_id
1 'polypeptide(L)' 'AKEAIFLSQIFQQRAYNKGRLVMEFNEGDLVVLNPHSLELLQKEKGQGKKLLMKYDGPFKIIRKLSPVTYQL' A
#
# COMPACT_ATOMS: atom_id res chain seq x y z
N ALA A 1 -0.74 21.24 28.82
CA ALA A 1 -0.43 19.82 28.54
C ALA A 1 -0.99 19.34 27.18
N LYS A 2 -2.28 19.55 26.89
CA LYS A 2 -2.94 19.09 25.64
C LYS A 2 -2.24 19.54 24.35
N GLU A 3 -1.79 20.80 24.30
CA GLU A 3 -1.11 21.38 23.14
C GLU A 3 0.24 20.72 22.86
N ALA A 4 1.02 20.44 23.91
CA ALA A 4 2.31 19.76 23.79
C ALA A 4 2.16 18.32 23.24
N ILE A 5 1.09 17.63 23.65
CA ILE A 5 0.76 16.29 23.13
C ILE A 5 0.39 16.38 21.64
N PHE A 6 -0.46 17.35 21.26
CA PHE A 6 -0.86 17.56 19.88
C PHE A 6 0.33 17.87 18.96
N LEU A 7 1.23 18.76 19.39
CA LEU A 7 2.46 19.06 18.64
C LEU A 7 3.33 17.81 18.47
N SER A 8 3.49 17.02 19.54
CA SER A 8 4.25 15.77 19.49
C SER A 8 3.68 14.78 18.48
N GLN A 9 2.35 14.66 18.40
CA GLN A 9 1.67 13.82 17.40
C GLN A 9 1.95 14.28 15.96
N ILE A 10 1.91 15.59 15.71
CA ILE A 10 2.23 16.16 14.38
C ILE A 10 3.67 15.84 13.99
N PHE A 11 4.63 16.03 14.91
CA PHE A 11 6.04 15.74 14.63
C PHE A 11 6.27 14.27 14.34
N GLN A 12 5.64 13.37 15.10
CA GLN A 12 5.69 11.94 14.86
C GLN A 12 5.10 11.58 13.49
N GLN A 13 3.94 12.13 13.14
CA GLN A 13 3.31 11.90 11.85
C GLN A 13 4.22 12.37 10.69
N ARG A 14 4.80 13.56 10.80
CA ARG A 14 5.73 14.11 9.80
C ARG A 14 7.00 13.27 9.67
N ALA A 15 7.60 12.88 10.78
CA ALA A 15 8.80 12.05 10.79
C ALA A 15 8.54 10.67 10.19
N TYR A 16 7.41 10.04 10.54
CA TYR A 16 6.99 8.76 9.96
C TYR A 16 6.77 8.90 8.45
N ASN A 17 6.02 9.90 7.99
CA ASN A 17 5.70 10.05 6.57
C ASN A 17 6.88 10.58 5.72
N LYS A 18 7.99 11.00 6.34
CA LYS A 18 9.17 11.51 5.63
C LYS A 18 9.74 10.45 4.68
N GLY A 19 9.72 10.74 3.39
CA GLY A 19 10.23 9.85 2.33
C GLY A 19 9.25 8.79 1.84
N ARG A 20 8.00 8.76 2.35
CA ARG A 20 6.94 7.93 1.78
C ARG A 20 6.26 8.66 0.62
N LEU A 21 6.18 8.02 -0.53
CA LEU A 21 5.45 8.52 -1.68
C LEU A 21 3.95 8.40 -1.42
N VAL A 22 3.26 9.54 -1.36
CA VAL A 22 1.80 9.58 -1.44
C VAL A 22 1.46 9.60 -2.93
N MET A 23 1.38 8.41 -3.51
CA MET A 23 0.96 8.23 -4.90
C MET A 23 -0.53 7.90 -4.92
N GLU A 24 -1.29 8.73 -5.62
CA GLU A 24 -2.69 8.44 -5.92
C GLU A 24 -2.81 7.95 -7.36
N PHE A 25 -3.69 6.98 -7.56
CA PHE A 25 -3.98 6.44 -8.89
C PHE A 25 -5.38 6.86 -9.33
N ASN A 26 -5.60 6.84 -10.64
CA ASN A 26 -6.88 7.15 -11.26
C ASN A 26 -7.53 5.90 -11.84
N GLU A 27 -8.84 5.99 -12.09
CA GLU A 27 -9.59 4.95 -12.79
C GLU A 27 -9.02 4.78 -14.20
N GLY A 28 -8.73 3.54 -14.56
CA GLY A 28 -8.11 3.19 -15.83
C GLY A 28 -6.58 3.05 -15.80
N ASP A 29 -5.91 3.48 -14.73
CA ASP A 29 -4.47 3.23 -14.58
C ASP A 29 -4.19 1.73 -14.42
N LEU A 30 -3.05 1.30 -14.96
CA LEU A 30 -2.54 -0.06 -14.80
C LEU A 30 -1.56 -0.12 -13.63
N VAL A 31 -1.89 -0.91 -12.61
CA VAL A 31 -1.13 -1.05 -11.37
C VAL A 31 -0.75 -2.50 -11.11
N VAL A 32 0.36 -2.71 -10.40
CA VAL A 32 0.79 -4.03 -9.98
C VAL A 32 0.44 -4.26 -8.51
N LEU A 33 -0.02 -5.46 -8.18
CA LEU A 33 -0.27 -5.83 -6.78
C LEU A 33 0.99 -6.35 -6.14
N ASN A 34 1.15 -6.10 -4.84
CA ASN A 34 2.14 -6.80 -4.02
C ASN A 34 1.44 -7.95 -3.28
N PRO A 35 1.60 -9.21 -3.71
CA PRO A 35 0.87 -10.33 -3.12
C PRO A 35 1.33 -10.63 -1.70
N HIS A 36 2.56 -10.25 -1.32
CA HIS A 36 3.10 -10.49 0.00
C HIS A 36 2.48 -9.63 1.09
N SER A 37 2.00 -8.41 0.76
CA SER A 37 1.32 -7.55 1.73
C SER A 37 -0.15 -7.92 1.94
N LEU A 38 -0.74 -8.63 0.97
CA LEU A 38 -2.16 -9.01 0.97
C LEU A 38 -2.36 -10.51 1.25
N GLU A 39 -1.27 -11.24 1.52
CA GLU A 39 -1.26 -12.69 1.76
C GLU A 39 -1.98 -13.52 0.67
N LEU A 40 -1.99 -13.02 -0.58
CA LEU A 40 -2.73 -13.65 -1.69
C LEU A 40 -2.13 -14.99 -2.13
N LEU A 41 -0.84 -15.23 -1.82
CA LEU A 41 -0.08 -16.41 -2.25
C LEU A 41 -0.10 -17.57 -1.24
N GLN A 42 -0.95 -17.57 -0.21
CA GLN A 42 -1.00 -18.66 0.78
C GLN A 42 -1.28 -20.05 0.17
N LYS A 43 -1.86 -20.10 -1.04
CA LYS A 43 -2.13 -21.35 -1.76
C LYS A 43 -0.91 -21.94 -2.48
N GLU A 44 0.13 -21.15 -2.72
CA GLU A 44 1.35 -21.64 -3.36
C GLU A 44 2.19 -22.44 -2.35
N LYS A 45 2.10 -23.76 -2.45
CA LYS A 45 2.85 -24.70 -1.61
C LYS A 45 4.15 -25.12 -2.31
N GLY A 46 5.21 -25.34 -1.52
CA GLY A 46 6.45 -25.94 -2.00
C GLY A 46 7.55 -24.95 -2.43
N GLN A 47 7.25 -23.65 -2.53
CA GLN A 47 8.26 -22.61 -2.76
C GLN A 47 8.46 -21.77 -1.50
N GLY A 48 9.71 -21.46 -1.17
CA GLY A 48 10.02 -20.51 -0.10
C GLY A 48 9.57 -19.10 -0.49
N LYS A 49 9.15 -18.29 0.48
CA LYS A 49 8.63 -16.91 0.27
C LYS A 49 9.51 -16.02 -0.64
N LYS A 50 10.83 -16.29 -0.68
CA LYS A 50 11.81 -15.59 -1.51
C LYS A 50 11.72 -15.88 -3.00
N LEU A 51 11.20 -17.06 -3.39
CA LEU A 51 11.07 -17.48 -4.79
C LEU A 51 9.71 -17.14 -5.39
N LEU A 52 8.74 -16.77 -4.54
CA LEU A 52 7.43 -16.31 -4.98
C LEU A 52 7.53 -14.96 -5.72
N MET A 53 6.53 -14.70 -6.57
CA MET A 53 6.43 -13.45 -7.32
C MET A 53 6.35 -12.23 -6.38
N LYS A 54 7.18 -11.22 -6.65
CA LYS A 54 7.21 -9.97 -5.87
C LYS A 54 6.01 -9.06 -6.17
N TYR A 55 5.62 -9.03 -7.45
CA TYR A 55 4.49 -8.28 -7.95
C TYR A 55 3.65 -9.19 -8.82
N ASP A 56 2.34 -9.02 -8.76
CA ASP A 56 1.36 -9.74 -9.58
C ASP A 56 0.61 -8.76 -10.48
N GLY A 57 0.49 -9.15 -11.76
CA GLY A 57 -0.30 -8.53 -12.83
C GLY A 57 -0.07 -7.04 -13.09
N PRO A 58 -0.47 -6.56 -14.28
CA PRO A 58 -1.02 -5.22 -14.40
C PRO A 58 -2.55 -5.32 -14.32
N PHE A 59 -3.11 -4.79 -13.24
CA PHE A 59 -4.55 -4.68 -13.03
C PHE A 59 -5.01 -3.26 -13.36
N LYS A 60 -6.16 -3.16 -14.01
CA LYS A 60 -6.77 -1.87 -14.31
C LYS A 60 -7.62 -1.43 -13.13
N ILE A 61 -7.45 -0.20 -12.66
CA ILE A 61 -8.34 0.34 -11.62
C ILE A 61 -9.73 0.56 -12.20
N ILE A 62 -10.74 -0.13 -11.66
CA ILE A 62 -12.15 0.04 -12.01
C ILE A 62 -12.71 1.27 -11.32
N ARG A 63 -12.43 1.42 -10.01
CA ARG A 63 -13.00 2.50 -9.20
C ARG A 63 -12.08 2.96 -8.08
N LYS A 64 -11.98 4.28 -7.87
CA LYS A 64 -11.32 4.86 -6.69
C LYS A 64 -12.32 5.00 -5.54
N LEU A 65 -12.14 4.24 -4.45
CA LEU A 65 -13.02 4.28 -3.28
C LEU A 65 -12.55 5.31 -2.24
N SER A 66 -11.23 5.41 -2.04
CA SER A 66 -10.59 6.39 -1.16
C SER A 66 -9.18 6.72 -1.69
N PRO A 67 -8.46 7.71 -1.12
CA PRO A 67 -7.06 7.97 -1.50
C PRO A 67 -6.12 6.76 -1.36
N VAL A 68 -6.50 5.77 -0.54
CA VAL A 68 -5.68 4.57 -0.22
C VAL A 68 -6.36 3.25 -0.61
N THR A 69 -7.59 3.28 -1.12
CA THR A 69 -8.37 2.08 -1.42
C THR A 69 -8.94 2.14 -2.82
N TYR A 70 -8.61 1.12 -3.60
CA TYR A 70 -8.96 1.02 -5.02
C TYR A 70 -9.65 -0.31 -5.27
N GLN A 71 -10.61 -0.30 -6.19
CA GLN A 71 -11.22 -1.49 -6.74
C GLN A 71 -10.55 -1.77 -8.09
N LEU A 72 -9.99 -2.97 -8.22
CA LEU A 72 -9.36 -3.50 -9.42
C LEU A 72 -10.32 -4.43 -10.17
#